data_AF-A0AAW3RCR1-F1
#
_entry.id   AF-A0AAW3RCR1-F1
#
_cell.length_a   1.000
_cell.length_b   1.000
_cell.length_c   1.000
_cell.angle_alpha   90.00
_cell.angle_beta   90.00
_cell.angle_gamma   90.00
#
_symmetry.space_group_name_H-M   'P 1'
#
loop_
_entity.id
_entity.type
_entity.pdbx_description
1 polymer ?
#
loop_
_entity_poly.entity_id
_entity_poly.type
_entity_poly.pdbx_seq_one_letter_code
_entity_poly.pdbx_strand_id
1 'polypeptide(L)'
;MSTQSSSVFAGSTLTDVMNHNSVAPIELSGKVGYSVTLIYKQRHDQARIRIESVPAFLAALPNQNQFFAIELAHRFVGVTTPVIDGDRIMKEPLAMAVKTMPELSQALAAIQDSLDELTIPKEDLKPNDFDDPKKLVAECFDAVLYLLNLIAYVCRGFDLSMQDQLKQRMKKWFKDGVVKHRKE
;
A
#
# COMPACT_ATOMS: atom_id res chain seq x y z
N MET A 1 -15.42 -12.23 6.61
CA MET A 1 -14.13 -12.78 7.08
C MET A 1 -13.20 -12.90 5.87
N SER A 2 -12.23 -11.99 5.69
CA SER A 2 -11.17 -12.23 4.70
C SER A 2 -10.15 -13.17 5.34
N THR A 3 -9.96 -14.34 4.75
CA THR A 3 -8.83 -15.20 5.06
C THR A 3 -7.57 -14.48 4.58
N GLN A 4 -6.69 -14.07 5.51
CA GLN A 4 -5.34 -13.63 5.16
C GLN A 4 -4.68 -14.74 4.33
N SER A 5 -4.32 -14.43 3.09
CA SER A 5 -3.74 -15.43 2.19
C SER A 5 -2.32 -15.71 2.63
N SER A 6 -1.90 -16.96 2.88
CA SER A 6 -0.49 -17.26 3.20
C SER A 6 0.45 -17.07 2.01
N SER A 7 -0.09 -16.87 0.80
CA SER A 7 0.69 -16.61 -0.41
C SER A 7 -0.07 -15.78 -1.45
N VAL A 8 0.63 -14.95 -2.23
CA VAL A 8 0.03 -13.99 -3.18
C VAL A 8 0.78 -13.92 -4.52
N PHE A 9 0.11 -13.49 -5.57
CA PHE A 9 0.71 -13.14 -6.86
C PHE A 9 1.18 -11.68 -6.84
N ALA A 10 2.34 -11.38 -7.42
CA ALA A 10 2.93 -10.03 -7.44
C ALA A 10 4.00 -9.91 -8.54
N GLY A 11 3.83 -10.60 -9.67
CA GLY A 11 4.86 -10.83 -10.68
C GLY A 11 5.30 -9.56 -11.41
N SER A 12 4.34 -8.69 -11.74
CA SER A 12 4.61 -7.39 -12.35
C SER A 12 5.49 -6.51 -11.46
N THR A 13 5.08 -6.29 -10.21
CA THR A 13 5.83 -5.46 -9.25
C THR A 13 7.13 -6.11 -8.80
N LEU A 14 7.21 -7.45 -8.73
CA LEU A 14 8.47 -8.19 -8.52
C LEU A 14 9.45 -7.96 -9.67
N THR A 15 8.99 -8.05 -10.92
CA THR A 15 9.84 -7.82 -12.09
C THR A 15 10.36 -6.38 -12.13
N ASP A 16 9.48 -5.42 -11.86
CA ASP A 16 9.83 -4.00 -11.78
C ASP A 16 10.93 -3.74 -10.73
N VAL A 17 10.73 -4.19 -9.49
CA VAL A 17 11.71 -3.98 -8.42
C VAL A 17 13.03 -4.71 -8.68
N MET A 18 13.02 -5.89 -9.30
CA MET A 18 14.24 -6.59 -9.72
C MET A 18 15.06 -5.78 -10.71
N ASN A 19 14.40 -5.15 -11.69
CA ASN A 19 15.07 -4.29 -12.67
C ASN A 19 15.72 -3.08 -11.99
N HIS A 20 15.03 -2.43 -11.05
CA HIS A 20 15.59 -1.30 -10.30
C HIS A 20 16.78 -1.67 -9.42
N ASN A 21 16.84 -2.90 -8.93
CA ASN A 21 17.98 -3.39 -8.16
C ASN A 21 19.06 -4.04 -9.04
N SER A 22 18.84 -4.14 -10.35
CA SER A 22 19.71 -4.89 -11.29
C SER A 22 19.99 -6.34 -10.84
N VAL A 23 19.02 -6.98 -10.19
CA VAL A 23 19.17 -8.34 -9.64
C VAL A 23 18.57 -9.36 -10.61
N ALA A 24 19.41 -10.29 -11.10
CA ALA A 24 18.97 -11.38 -11.96
C ALA A 24 18.23 -12.47 -11.16
N PRO A 25 17.38 -13.30 -11.80
CA PRO A 25 16.69 -14.40 -11.12
C PRO A 25 17.61 -15.39 -10.40
N ILE A 26 18.77 -15.70 -10.99
CA ILE A 26 19.78 -16.58 -10.37
C ILE A 26 20.32 -15.98 -9.07
N GLU A 27 20.58 -14.69 -9.05
CA GLU A 27 21.09 -13.98 -7.88
C GLU A 27 20.00 -13.89 -6.80
N LEU A 28 18.77 -13.52 -7.18
CA LEU A 28 17.65 -13.45 -6.25
C LEU A 28 17.37 -14.81 -5.61
N SER A 29 17.48 -15.89 -6.39
CA SER A 29 17.29 -17.27 -5.92
C SER A 29 18.20 -17.61 -4.73
N GLY A 30 19.49 -17.23 -4.81
CA GLY A 30 20.44 -17.42 -3.73
C GLY A 30 20.16 -16.55 -2.51
N LYS A 31 19.67 -15.33 -2.71
CA LYS A 31 19.34 -14.39 -1.63
C LYS A 31 18.08 -14.78 -0.84
N VAL A 32 17.05 -15.30 -1.51
CA VAL A 32 15.75 -15.63 -0.87
C VAL A 32 15.58 -17.13 -0.57
N GLY A 33 16.54 -17.97 -0.96
CA GLY A 33 16.50 -19.41 -0.70
C GLY A 33 15.48 -20.18 -1.55
N TYR A 34 15.15 -19.68 -2.74
CA TYR A 34 14.25 -20.33 -3.70
C TYR A 34 15.01 -20.82 -4.92
N SER A 35 14.43 -21.77 -5.66
CA SER A 35 14.99 -22.18 -6.94
C SER A 35 14.80 -21.08 -8.00
N VAL A 36 15.73 -20.97 -8.93
CA VAL A 36 15.65 -20.03 -10.05
C VAL A 36 14.33 -20.19 -10.82
N THR A 37 13.90 -21.44 -11.04
CA THR A 37 12.62 -21.75 -11.69
C THR A 37 11.42 -21.19 -10.93
N LEU A 38 11.45 -21.24 -9.59
CA LEU A 38 10.37 -20.67 -8.78
C LEU A 38 10.34 -19.14 -8.91
N ILE A 39 11.50 -18.47 -8.90
CA ILE A 39 11.59 -17.03 -9.14
C ILE A 39 11.00 -16.65 -10.50
N TYR A 40 11.35 -17.38 -11.56
CA TYR A 40 10.77 -17.15 -12.90
C TYR A 40 9.25 -17.29 -12.90
N LYS A 41 8.71 -18.33 -12.24
CA LYS A 41 7.25 -18.51 -12.13
C LYS A 41 6.60 -17.38 -11.35
N GLN A 42 7.23 -16.89 -10.28
CA GLN A 42 6.70 -15.79 -9.47
C GLN A 42 6.65 -14.47 -10.26
N ARG A 43 7.67 -14.18 -11.07
CA ARG A 43 7.71 -12.99 -11.95
C ARG A 43 6.60 -12.95 -13.01
N HIS A 44 6.04 -14.11 -13.36
CA HIS A 44 4.99 -14.24 -14.38
C HIS A 44 3.64 -14.65 -13.80
N ASP A 45 3.46 -14.49 -12.49
CA ASP A 45 2.24 -14.87 -11.78
C ASP A 45 1.81 -16.33 -12.01
N GLN A 46 2.79 -17.21 -12.23
CA GLN A 46 2.61 -18.66 -12.33
C GLN A 46 2.91 -19.37 -11.00
N ALA A 47 3.46 -18.66 -10.02
CA ALA A 47 3.63 -19.12 -8.65
C ALA A 47 3.46 -17.97 -7.67
N ARG A 48 3.00 -18.28 -6.46
CA ARG A 48 2.76 -17.29 -5.41
C ARG A 48 4.02 -17.07 -4.55
N ILE A 49 4.17 -15.86 -4.03
CA ILE A 49 5.12 -15.47 -3.00
C ILE A 49 4.49 -15.75 -1.65
N ARG A 50 5.22 -16.38 -0.73
CA ARG A 50 4.71 -16.70 0.61
C ARG A 50 4.96 -15.55 1.59
N ILE A 51 4.05 -15.34 2.54
CA ILE A 51 4.15 -14.21 3.48
C ILE A 51 5.44 -14.26 4.30
N GLU A 52 5.87 -15.46 4.71
CA GLU A 52 7.09 -15.68 5.47
C GLU A 52 8.36 -15.30 4.70
N SER A 53 8.30 -15.26 3.37
CA SER A 53 9.44 -14.89 2.52
C SER A 53 9.53 -13.40 2.22
N VAL A 54 8.48 -12.62 2.51
CA VAL A 54 8.43 -11.17 2.21
C VAL A 54 9.64 -10.41 2.77
N PRO A 55 10.08 -10.61 4.03
CA PRO A 55 11.25 -9.92 4.56
C PRO A 55 12.52 -10.20 3.74
N ALA A 56 12.72 -11.45 3.29
CA ALA A 56 13.87 -11.84 2.48
C ALA A 56 13.84 -11.17 1.10
N PHE A 57 12.67 -11.10 0.45
CA PHE A 57 12.54 -10.38 -0.82
C PHE A 57 12.83 -8.88 -0.66
N LEU A 58 12.25 -8.22 0.34
CA LEU A 58 12.45 -6.79 0.57
C LEU A 58 13.91 -6.45 0.93
N ALA A 59 14.58 -7.33 1.69
CA ALA A 59 16.00 -7.19 2.00
C ALA A 59 16.90 -7.43 0.77
N ALA A 60 16.54 -8.37 -0.10
CA ALA A 60 17.28 -8.67 -1.33
C ALA A 60 17.11 -7.58 -2.41
N LEU A 61 16.05 -6.79 -2.31
CA LEU A 61 15.60 -5.79 -3.29
C LEU A 61 15.33 -4.45 -2.57
N PRO A 62 16.36 -3.80 -1.99
CA PRO A 62 16.17 -2.62 -1.14
C PRO A 62 15.80 -1.35 -1.91
N ASN A 63 16.24 -1.22 -3.17
CA ASN A 63 16.06 0.01 -3.93
C ASN A 63 14.68 0.02 -4.58
N GLN A 64 13.97 1.15 -4.47
CA GLN A 64 12.74 1.43 -5.22
C GLN A 64 11.64 0.36 -5.07
N ASN A 65 11.53 -0.24 -3.88
CA ASN A 65 10.61 -1.36 -3.62
C ASN A 65 9.22 -0.96 -3.10
N GLN A 66 8.92 0.34 -3.03
CA GLN A 66 7.66 0.84 -2.47
C GLN A 66 6.40 0.22 -3.11
N PHE A 67 6.35 0.10 -4.44
CA PHE A 67 5.19 -0.49 -5.12
C PHE A 67 5.06 -2.00 -4.86
N PHE A 68 6.19 -2.70 -4.83
CA PHE A 68 6.21 -4.12 -4.47
C PHE A 68 5.75 -4.33 -3.01
N ALA A 69 6.19 -3.48 -2.08
CA ALA A 69 5.76 -3.52 -0.68
C ALA A 69 4.26 -3.23 -0.51
N ILE A 70 3.73 -2.21 -1.21
CA ILE A 70 2.29 -1.87 -1.21
C ILE A 70 1.47 -3.06 -1.74
N GLU A 71 1.89 -3.65 -2.86
CA GLU A 71 1.18 -4.77 -3.47
C GLU A 71 1.13 -6.00 -2.57
N LEU A 72 2.27 -6.35 -1.95
CA LEU A 72 2.31 -7.45 -0.98
C LEU A 72 1.40 -7.16 0.22
N ALA A 73 1.48 -5.96 0.81
CA ALA A 73 0.65 -5.58 1.95
C ALA A 73 -0.85 -5.66 1.62
N HIS A 74 -1.25 -5.14 0.45
CA HIS A 74 -2.62 -5.18 -0.03
C HIS A 74 -3.12 -6.61 -0.15
N ARG A 75 -2.37 -7.48 -0.85
CA ARG A 75 -2.82 -8.85 -1.10
C ARG A 75 -2.77 -9.76 0.13
N PHE A 76 -1.85 -9.53 1.07
CA PHE A 76 -1.76 -10.34 2.28
C PHE A 76 -2.83 -9.96 3.31
N VAL A 77 -3.03 -8.66 3.53
CA VAL A 77 -3.86 -8.17 4.64
C VAL A 77 -5.25 -7.76 4.18
N GLY A 78 -5.39 -7.24 2.95
CA GLY A 78 -6.68 -6.80 2.40
C GLY A 78 -7.24 -5.52 3.04
N VAL A 79 -6.40 -4.75 3.73
CA VAL A 79 -6.79 -3.47 4.39
C VAL A 79 -6.07 -2.25 3.84
N THR A 80 -4.94 -2.44 3.16
CA THR A 80 -4.27 -1.35 2.44
C THR A 80 -4.80 -1.28 1.02
N THR A 81 -4.74 -0.11 0.42
CA THR A 81 -5.13 0.10 -0.98
C THR A 81 -4.08 -0.50 -1.93
N PRO A 82 -4.48 -0.94 -3.14
CA PRO A 82 -3.56 -1.48 -4.14
C PRO A 82 -2.64 -0.41 -4.74
N VAL A 83 -1.70 -0.85 -5.57
CA VAL A 83 -0.91 0.05 -6.43
C VAL A 83 -1.80 0.58 -7.57
N ILE A 84 -1.68 1.88 -7.89
CA ILE A 84 -2.26 2.47 -9.10
C ILE A 84 -1.33 2.19 -10.28
N ASP A 85 -1.68 1.19 -11.08
CA ASP A 85 -0.95 0.77 -12.27
C ASP A 85 -1.83 0.63 -13.54
N GLY A 86 -3.08 1.08 -13.49
CA GLY A 86 -4.01 1.01 -14.62
C GLY A 86 -3.56 1.78 -15.88
N ASP A 87 -3.95 1.29 -17.05
CA ASP A 87 -3.50 1.80 -18.36
C ASP A 87 -3.98 3.22 -18.69
N ARG A 88 -5.07 3.66 -18.05
CA ARG A 88 -5.71 4.97 -18.32
C ARG A 88 -5.21 6.09 -17.43
N ILE A 89 -4.14 5.86 -16.66
CA ILE A 89 -3.64 6.80 -15.66
C ILE A 89 -2.18 7.14 -15.97
N MET A 90 -1.83 8.43 -15.93
CA MET A 90 -0.44 8.89 -16.03
C MET A 90 0.30 8.60 -14.72
N LYS A 91 1.42 7.88 -14.82
CA LYS A 91 2.16 7.28 -13.70
C LYS A 91 3.35 8.15 -13.28
N GLU A 92 3.09 9.43 -13.02
CA GLU A 92 4.11 10.43 -12.68
C GLU A 92 3.69 11.24 -11.44
N PRO A 93 4.65 11.77 -10.64
CA PRO A 93 4.34 12.47 -9.39
C PRO A 93 3.33 13.61 -9.54
N LEU A 94 3.48 14.45 -10.57
CA LEU A 94 2.58 15.60 -10.78
C LEU A 94 1.17 15.15 -11.14
N ALA A 95 1.04 14.16 -12.03
CA ALA A 95 -0.27 13.62 -12.41
C ALA A 95 -0.98 12.99 -11.21
N MET A 96 -0.25 12.24 -10.39
CA MET A 96 -0.77 11.68 -9.13
C MET A 96 -1.21 12.78 -8.18
N ALA A 97 -0.44 13.86 -8.02
CA ALA A 97 -0.79 14.96 -7.14
C ALA A 97 -2.09 15.64 -7.58
N VAL A 98 -2.21 15.97 -8.87
CA VAL A 98 -3.42 16.56 -9.46
C VAL A 98 -4.64 15.66 -9.25
N LYS A 99 -4.49 14.34 -9.37
CA LYS A 99 -5.58 13.38 -9.14
C LYS A 99 -5.90 13.15 -7.67
N THR A 100 -4.93 13.32 -6.77
CA THR A 100 -5.14 13.15 -5.33
C THR A 100 -5.97 14.27 -4.73
N MET A 101 -5.84 15.50 -5.25
CA MET A 101 -6.55 16.68 -4.74
C MET A 101 -8.10 16.56 -4.70
N PRO A 102 -8.78 16.13 -5.78
CA PRO A 102 -10.24 15.96 -5.72
C PRO A 102 -10.67 14.90 -4.70
N GLU A 103 -9.99 13.75 -4.65
CA GLU A 103 -10.31 12.66 -3.72
C GLU A 103 -10.18 13.11 -2.25
N LEU A 104 -9.15 13.89 -1.92
CA LEU A 104 -9.02 14.50 -0.60
C LEU A 104 -10.14 15.49 -0.28
N SER A 105 -10.60 16.23 -1.28
CA SER A 105 -11.67 17.20 -1.12
C SER A 105 -13.01 16.49 -0.89
N GLN A 106 -13.27 15.40 -1.61
CA GLN A 106 -14.46 14.56 -1.43
C GLN A 106 -14.44 13.84 -0.07
N ALA A 107 -13.29 13.30 0.34
CA ALA A 107 -13.14 12.71 1.67
C ALA A 107 -13.40 13.73 2.78
N LEU A 108 -12.87 14.95 2.65
CA LEU A 108 -13.13 16.02 3.62
C LEU A 108 -14.61 16.38 3.69
N ALA A 109 -15.28 16.51 2.54
CA ALA A 109 -16.71 16.77 2.48
C ALA A 109 -17.51 15.64 3.12
N ALA A 110 -17.23 14.38 2.80
CA ALA A 110 -17.92 13.24 3.37
C ALA A 110 -17.70 13.08 4.88
N ILE A 111 -16.53 13.47 5.39
CA ILE A 111 -16.28 13.57 6.85
C ILE A 111 -17.22 14.60 7.47
N GLN A 112 -17.33 15.78 6.88
CA GLN A 112 -18.18 16.86 7.37
C GLN A 112 -19.66 16.46 7.34
N ASP A 113 -20.09 15.84 6.24
CA ASP A 113 -21.47 15.37 6.02
C ASP A 113 -21.87 14.27 6.99
N SER A 114 -20.93 13.53 7.60
CA SER A 114 -21.26 12.44 8.54
C SER A 114 -21.16 12.84 10.01
N LEU A 115 -20.80 14.09 10.33
CA LEU A 115 -20.47 14.47 11.70
C LEU A 115 -21.66 14.33 12.65
N ASP A 116 -22.87 14.61 12.20
CA ASP A 116 -24.08 14.44 12.98
C ASP A 116 -24.36 12.97 13.25
N GLU A 117 -24.32 12.08 12.25
CA GLU A 117 -24.52 10.64 12.47
C GLU A 117 -23.46 10.05 13.40
N LEU A 118 -22.20 10.50 13.31
CA LEU A 118 -21.11 10.03 14.16
C LEU A 118 -21.26 10.43 15.64
N THR A 119 -22.16 11.35 15.96
CA THR A 119 -22.48 11.73 17.36
C THR A 119 -23.70 11.01 17.92
N ILE A 120 -24.45 10.27 17.10
CA ILE A 120 -25.64 9.51 17.52
C ILE A 120 -25.18 8.25 18.27
N PRO A 121 -25.70 7.98 19.49
CA PRO A 121 -25.48 6.70 20.18
C PRO A 121 -25.88 5.52 19.29
N LYS A 122 -25.10 4.44 19.33
CA LYS A 122 -25.30 3.31 18.41
C LYS A 122 -26.70 2.69 18.50
N GLU A 123 -27.27 2.69 19.70
CA GLU A 123 -28.62 2.22 20.02
C GLU A 123 -29.74 3.07 19.40
N ASP A 124 -29.45 4.34 19.07
CA ASP A 124 -30.42 5.30 18.54
C ASP A 124 -30.33 5.47 17.01
N LEU A 125 -29.33 4.85 16.36
CA LEU A 125 -29.13 4.89 14.91
C LEU A 125 -30.29 4.23 14.15
N LYS A 126 -30.86 4.96 13.21
CA LYS A 126 -31.85 4.48 12.25
C LYS A 126 -31.16 4.00 10.97
N PRO A 127 -31.82 3.16 10.16
CA PRO A 127 -31.23 2.65 8.91
C PRO A 127 -30.70 3.73 7.95
N ASN A 128 -31.33 4.90 7.90
CA ASN A 128 -30.91 6.01 7.03
C ASN A 128 -29.66 6.73 7.55
N ASP A 129 -29.38 6.67 8.86
CA ASP A 129 -28.22 7.31 9.50
C ASP A 129 -26.90 6.58 9.16
N PHE A 130 -26.95 5.54 8.33
CA PHE A 130 -25.78 4.79 7.88
C PHE A 130 -25.29 5.20 6.49
N ASP A 131 -26.03 6.01 5.74
CA ASP A 131 -25.68 6.29 4.35
C ASP A 131 -24.48 7.25 4.25
N ASP A 132 -24.46 8.32 5.05
CA ASP A 132 -23.32 9.23 5.11
C ASP A 132 -22.06 8.56 5.68
N PRO A 133 -22.11 7.80 6.79
CA PRO A 133 -20.96 7.02 7.26
C PRO A 133 -20.41 6.03 6.23
N LYS A 134 -21.25 5.38 5.41
CA LYS A 134 -20.78 4.50 4.32
C LYS A 134 -20.04 5.30 3.25
N LYS A 135 -20.58 6.45 2.86
CA LYS A 135 -19.96 7.36 1.89
C LYS A 135 -18.62 7.88 2.41
N LEU A 136 -18.56 8.29 3.68
CA LEU A 136 -17.30 8.67 4.35
C LEU A 136 -16.25 7.59 4.21
N VAL A 137 -16.58 6.33 4.52
CA VAL A 137 -15.63 5.21 4.41
C VAL A 137 -15.14 5.05 2.97
N ALA A 138 -16.03 5.10 1.98
CA ALA A 138 -15.66 4.97 0.57
C ALA A 138 -14.71 6.09 0.10
N GLU A 139 -15.10 7.35 0.33
CA GLU A 139 -14.32 8.52 -0.09
C GLU A 139 -12.96 8.58 0.65
N CYS A 140 -12.91 8.12 1.91
CA CYS A 140 -11.64 7.99 2.63
C CYS A 140 -10.74 6.90 2.03
N PHE A 141 -11.29 5.77 1.56
CA PHE A 141 -10.49 4.76 0.86
C PHE A 141 -9.95 5.27 -0.48
N ASP A 142 -10.75 6.03 -1.24
CA ASP A 142 -10.30 6.64 -2.49
C ASP A 142 -9.19 7.67 -2.24
N ALA A 143 -9.33 8.52 -1.22
CA ALA A 143 -8.28 9.43 -0.80
C ALA A 143 -7.01 8.71 -0.34
N VAL A 144 -7.13 7.62 0.43
CA VAL A 144 -5.98 6.81 0.86
C VAL A 144 -5.29 6.14 -0.33
N LEU A 145 -6.06 5.63 -1.30
CA LEU A 145 -5.53 5.00 -2.52
C LEU A 145 -4.60 5.97 -3.26
N TYR A 146 -5.10 7.18 -3.53
CA TYR A 146 -4.32 8.19 -4.25
C TYR A 146 -3.19 8.77 -3.41
N LEU A 147 -3.38 9.03 -2.11
CA LEU A 147 -2.31 9.53 -1.24
C LEU A 147 -1.16 8.53 -1.08
N LEU A 148 -1.47 7.25 -0.83
CA LEU A 148 -0.46 6.22 -0.66
C LEU A 148 0.38 6.07 -1.94
N ASN A 149 -0.29 6.04 -3.09
CA ASN A 149 0.38 5.95 -4.38
C ASN A 149 1.14 7.24 -4.71
N LEU A 150 0.62 8.43 -4.40
CA LEU A 150 1.34 9.69 -4.56
C LEU A 150 2.67 9.67 -3.78
N ILE A 151 2.66 9.22 -2.52
CA ILE A 151 3.88 9.07 -1.73
C ILE A 151 4.85 8.11 -2.43
N ALA A 152 4.38 6.97 -2.93
CA ALA A 152 5.21 6.00 -3.64
C ALA A 152 5.81 6.55 -4.94
N TYR A 153 5.03 7.28 -5.74
CA TYR A 153 5.49 7.91 -6.98
C TYR A 153 6.47 9.05 -6.71
N VAL A 154 6.24 9.89 -5.70
CA VAL A 154 7.20 10.92 -5.28
C VAL A 154 8.50 10.27 -4.78
N CYS A 155 8.41 9.25 -3.93
CA CYS A 155 9.59 8.52 -3.48
C CYS A 155 10.38 7.94 -4.66
N ARG A 156 9.68 7.38 -5.67
CA ARG A 156 10.31 6.90 -6.90
C ARG A 156 10.99 8.02 -7.68
N GLY A 157 10.27 9.10 -7.95
CA GLY A 157 10.75 10.20 -8.79
C GLY A 157 11.95 10.95 -8.22
N PHE A 158 12.13 10.92 -6.90
CA PHE A 158 13.20 11.63 -6.18
C PHE A 158 14.21 10.71 -5.50
N ASP A 159 14.22 9.42 -5.84
CA ASP A 159 15.12 8.41 -5.27
C ASP A 159 15.11 8.34 -3.72
N LEU A 160 13.91 8.42 -3.13
CA LEU A 160 13.70 8.32 -1.69
C LEU A 160 13.21 6.92 -1.29
N SER A 161 13.70 6.42 -0.15
CA SER A 161 13.18 5.21 0.49
C SER A 161 11.88 5.52 1.24
N MET A 162 10.74 5.02 0.75
CA MET A 162 9.44 5.21 1.41
C MET A 162 9.43 4.65 2.84
N GLN A 163 10.09 3.52 3.07
CA GLN A 163 10.21 2.90 4.39
C GLN A 163 11.00 3.78 5.35
N ASP A 164 12.09 4.41 4.90
CA ASP A 164 12.87 5.29 5.77
C ASP A 164 12.13 6.60 6.05
N GLN A 165 11.41 7.15 5.06
CA GLN A 165 10.49 8.26 5.29
C GLN A 165 9.44 7.90 6.35
N LEU A 166 8.81 6.72 6.25
CA LEU A 166 7.84 6.26 7.23
C LEU A 166 8.47 6.06 8.62
N LYS A 167 9.66 5.46 8.73
CA LYS A 167 10.39 5.32 10.01
C LYS A 167 10.64 6.68 10.67
N GLN A 168 11.00 7.71 9.90
CA GLN A 168 11.17 9.07 10.43
C GLN A 168 9.84 9.65 10.95
N ARG A 169 8.73 9.43 10.22
CA ARG A 169 7.40 9.85 10.66
C ARG A 169 6.94 9.13 11.92
N MET A 170 7.20 7.82 12.03
CA MET A 170 6.88 7.02 13.22
C MET A 170 7.56 7.57 14.47
N LYS A 171 8.86 7.96 14.39
CA LYS A 171 9.56 8.61 15.51
C LYS A 171 8.86 9.87 15.99
N LYS A 172 8.39 10.71 15.05
CA LYS A 172 7.61 11.91 15.38
C LYS A 172 6.28 11.55 16.03
N TRP A 173 5.50 10.64 15.46
CA TRP A 173 4.19 10.25 16.00
C TRP A 173 4.28 9.60 17.39
N PHE A 174 5.36 8.87 17.67
CA PHE A 174 5.64 8.38 19.02
C PHE A 174 5.94 9.51 20.00
N LYS A 175 6.78 10.48 19.60
CA LYS A 175 7.09 11.65 20.43
C LYS A 175 5.86 12.50 20.71
N ASP A 176 5.00 12.68 19.71
CA ASP A 176 3.78 13.49 19.79
C ASP A 176 2.62 12.75 20.48
N GLY A 177 2.79 11.47 20.85
CA GLY A 177 1.76 10.67 21.52
C GLY A 177 0.61 10.21 20.62
N VAL A 178 0.72 10.39 19.30
CA VAL A 178 -0.28 9.96 18.30
C VAL A 178 -0.36 8.44 18.20
N VAL A 179 0.79 7.74 18.33
CA VAL A 179 0.87 6.28 18.33
C VAL A 179 1.67 5.81 19.54
N LYS A 180 1.28 4.66 20.13
CA LYS A 180 2.03 4.04 21.23
C LYS A 180 3.26 3.30 20.70
N HIS A 181 4.39 3.48 21.37
CA HIS A 181 5.56 2.62 21.15
C HIS A 181 5.24 1.21 21.68
N ARG A 182 5.17 0.22 20.80
CA ARG A 182 5.09 -1.19 21.19
C ARG A 182 6.52 -1.73 21.21
N LYS A 183 6.83 -2.61 22.17
CA LYS A 183 8.11 -3.34 22.12
C LYS A 183 8.00 -4.37 21.00
N GLU A 184 8.99 -4.37 20.10
CA GLU A 184 9.18 -5.43 19.11
C GLU A 184 9.75 -6.68 19.77
#